data_AF-A0A841NE12-F1
#
_entry.id   AF-A0A841NE12-F1
#
_cell.length_a   1.000
_cell.length_b   1.000
_cell.length_c   1.000
_cell.angle_alpha   90.00
_cell.angle_beta   90.00
_cell.angle_gamma   90.00
#
_symmetry.space_group_name_H-M   'P 1'
#
loop_
_entity.id
_entity.type
_entity.pdbx_description
1 polymer ?
#
loop_
_entity_poly.entity_id
_entity_poly.type
_entity_poly.pdbx_seq_one_letter_code
_entity_poly.pdbx_strand_id
1 'polypeptide(L)' 'MELLFFVFILLIPAGISYLVVRFFNRWTAKSQHKTVLNGLIFIASYALLLFISFVIFMSNVNMGR' A
#
# COMPACT_ATOMS: atom_id res chain seq x y z
N MET A 1 8.02 -20.95 -8.22
CA MET A 1 6.85 -20.82 -7.30
C MET A 1 7.05 -19.64 -6.35
N GLU A 2 8.19 -19.53 -5.65
CA GLU A 2 8.44 -18.46 -4.66
C GLU A 2 8.41 -17.03 -5.24
N LEU A 3 8.95 -16.84 -6.44
CA LEU A 3 8.97 -15.53 -7.11
C LEU A 3 7.55 -15.01 -7.40
N LEU A 4 6.63 -15.88 -7.82
CA LEU A 4 5.23 -15.52 -8.04
C LEU A 4 4.55 -15.12 -6.73
N PHE A 5 4.85 -15.81 -5.64
CA PHE A 5 4.31 -15.50 -4.32
C PHE A 5 4.73 -14.09 -3.85
N PHE A 6 6.02 -13.73 -3.99
CA PHE A 6 6.48 -12.38 -3.69
C PHE A 6 5.84 -11.32 -4.59
N VAL A 7 5.67 -11.63 -5.88
CA VAL A 7 4.97 -10.72 -6.80
C VAL A 7 3.54 -10.47 -6.32
N PHE A 8 2.77 -11.51 -5.97
CA PHE A 8 1.40 -11.34 -5.47
C PHE A 8 1.34 -10.53 -4.17
N ILE A 9 2.24 -10.77 -3.23
CA ILE A 9 2.33 -10.03 -1.96
C ILE A 9 2.58 -8.54 -2.18
N LEU A 10 3.34 -8.16 -3.21
CA LEU A 10 3.62 -6.75 -3.51
C LEU A 10 2.52 -6.12 -4.39
N LEU A 11 1.94 -6.91 -5.30
CA LEU A 11 1.00 -6.41 -6.31
C LEU A 11 -0.38 -6.09 -5.73
N ILE A 12 -0.83 -6.86 -4.73
CA ILE A 12 -2.08 -6.59 -4.00
C ILE A 12 -2.06 -5.23 -3.29
N PRO A 13 -1.11 -4.93 -2.38
CA PRO A 13 -1.03 -3.63 -1.72
C PRO A 13 -0.73 -2.50 -2.71
N ALA A 14 0.04 -2.75 -3.77
CA ALA A 14 0.27 -1.75 -4.82
C ALA A 14 -1.04 -1.36 -5.55
N GLY A 15 -1.88 -2.34 -5.86
CA GLY A 15 -3.20 -2.10 -6.45
C GLY A 15 -4.12 -1.30 -5.54
N ILE A 16 -4.17 -1.64 -4.25
CA ILE A 16 -4.99 -0.92 -3.27
C ILE A 16 -4.47 0.51 -3.10
N SER A 17 -3.15 0.72 -2.97
CA SER A 17 -2.56 2.05 -2.88
C SER A 17 -2.85 2.91 -4.11
N TYR A 18 -2.89 2.32 -5.31
CA TYR A 18 -3.29 3.04 -6.52
C TYR A 18 -4.75 3.52 -6.45
N LEU A 19 -5.66 2.72 -5.90
CA LEU A 19 -7.05 3.14 -5.67
C LEU A 19 -7.14 4.31 -4.69
N VAL A 20 -6.34 4.27 -3.62
CA VAL A 20 -6.25 5.38 -2.66
C VAL A 20 -5.75 6.65 -3.37
N VAL A 21 -4.65 6.56 -4.13
CA VAL A 21 -4.16 7.70 -4.92
C VAL A 21 -5.24 8.22 -5.86
N ARG A 22 -5.98 7.34 -6.56
CA ARG A 22 -7.06 7.76 -7.47
C ARG A 22 -8.18 8.51 -6.74
N PHE A 23 -8.50 8.12 -5.51
CA PHE A 23 -9.48 8.82 -4.68
C PHE A 23 -8.98 10.22 -4.30
N PHE A 24 -7.74 10.32 -3.81
CA PHE A 24 -7.12 11.59 -3.44
C PHE A 24 -6.71 12.45 -4.64
N ASN A 25 -6.62 11.88 -5.86
CA ASN A 25 -6.29 12.61 -7.08
C ASN A 25 -7.28 13.74 -7.38
N ARG A 26 -8.55 13.59 -6.95
CA ARG A 26 -9.56 14.67 -7.04
C ARG A 26 -9.20 15.87 -6.14
N TRP A 27 -8.56 15.61 -5.01
CA TRP A 27 -8.17 16.60 -4.01
C TRP A 27 -6.83 17.27 -4.37
N THR A 28 -5.91 16.54 -4.97
CA THR A 28 -4.59 17.05 -5.41
C THR A 28 -4.62 17.67 -6.81
N ALA A 29 -5.72 17.56 -7.56
CA ALA A 29 -5.84 18.04 -8.94
C ALA A 29 -5.62 19.55 -9.12
N LYS A 30 -5.92 20.38 -8.10
CA LYS A 30 -5.71 21.84 -8.14
C LYS A 30 -4.30 22.27 -7.70
N SER A 31 -3.49 21.36 -7.20
CA SER A 31 -2.16 21.68 -6.68
C SER A 31 -1.11 21.68 -7.79
N GLN A 32 -0.25 22.70 -7.80
CA GLN A 32 0.95 22.76 -8.65
C GLN A 32 1.88 21.55 -8.46
N HIS A 33 1.80 20.88 -7.30
CA HIS A 33 2.61 19.73 -6.92
C HIS A 33 1.85 18.39 -7.00
N LYS A 34 0.85 18.29 -7.88
CA LYS A 34 -0.01 17.09 -8.03
C LYS A 34 0.79 15.78 -8.12
N THR A 35 1.86 15.75 -8.91
CA THR A 35 2.68 14.53 -9.10
C THR A 35 3.39 14.13 -7.80
N VAL A 36 3.97 15.09 -7.09
CA VAL A 36 4.68 14.84 -5.82
C VAL A 36 3.70 14.38 -4.76
N LEU A 37 2.55 15.05 -4.63
CA LEU A 37 1.51 14.69 -3.66
C LEU A 37 0.93 13.29 -3.93
N ASN A 38 0.64 12.97 -5.20
CA ASN A 38 0.15 11.64 -5.56
C ASN A 38 1.20 10.56 -5.27
N GLY A 39 2.49 10.83 -5.54
CA GLY A 39 3.58 9.92 -5.17
C GLY A 39 3.70 9.72 -3.66
N LEU A 40 3.58 10.80 -2.87
CA LEU A 40 3.61 10.74 -1.41
C LEU A 40 2.44 9.92 -0.86
N ILE A 41 1.23 10.14 -1.39
CA ILE A 41 0.02 9.40 -1.01
C ILE A 41 0.18 7.91 -1.37
N PHE A 42 0.77 7.60 -2.53
CA PHE A 42 1.05 6.22 -2.91
C PHE A 42 1.97 5.52 -1.91
N ILE A 43 3.13 6.14 -1.64
CA ILE A 43 4.16 5.59 -0.74
C ILE A 43 3.60 5.44 0.67
N ALA A 44 2.92 6.47 1.20
CA ALA A 44 2.34 6.43 2.53
C ALA A 44 1.27 5.34 2.66
N SER A 45 0.36 5.23 1.67
CA SER A 45 -0.69 4.21 1.68
C SER A 45 -0.11 2.81 1.55
N TYR A 46 0.91 2.64 0.71
CA TYR A 46 1.57 1.36 0.51
C TYR A 46 2.32 0.90 1.77
N ALA A 47 3.07 1.80 2.41
CA ALA A 47 3.73 1.51 3.67
C ALA A 47 2.73 1.17 4.78
N LEU A 48 1.59 1.87 4.85
CA LEU A 48 0.50 1.57 5.79
C LEU A 48 -0.09 0.18 5.57
N LEU A 49 -0.37 -0.20 4.33
CA LEU A 49 -0.92 -1.53 4.01
C LEU A 49 0.06 -2.64 4.34
N LEU A 50 1.35 -2.45 4.05
CA LEU A 50 2.39 -3.40 4.46
C LEU A 50 2.49 -3.51 5.97
N PHE A 51 2.44 -2.38 6.68
CA PHE A 51 2.47 -2.36 8.14
C PHE A 51 1.26 -3.07 8.75
N ILE A 52 0.04 -2.79 8.27
CA ILE A 52 -1.19 -3.48 8.71
C ILE A 52 -1.08 -4.98 8.43
N SER A 53 -0.64 -5.36 7.23
CA SER A 53 -0.47 -6.77 6.86
C SER A 53 0.55 -7.46 7.76
N PHE A 54 1.65 -6.79 8.08
CA PHE A 54 2.67 -7.28 9.00
C PHE A 54 2.13 -7.43 10.42
N VAL A 55 1.36 -6.46 10.93
CA VAL A 55 0.73 -6.54 12.25
C VAL A 55 -0.26 -7.71 12.29
N ILE A 56 -1.13 -7.85 11.28
CA ILE A 56 -2.07 -8.98 11.18
C ILE A 56 -1.30 -10.31 11.16
N PHE A 57 -0.24 -10.39 10.37
CA PHE A 57 0.62 -11.57 10.32
C PHE A 57 1.20 -11.89 11.69
N MET A 58 1.82 -10.92 12.37
CA MET A 58 2.38 -11.10 13.71
C MET A 58 1.31 -11.48 14.76
N SER A 59 0.10 -10.93 14.67
CA SER A 59 -1.00 -11.26 15.57
C SER A 59 -1.61 -12.64 15.32
N ASN A 60 -1.54 -13.15 14.08
CA ASN A 60 -2.07 -14.47 13.71
C ASN A 60 -0.98 -15.56 13.68
N VAL A 61 0.30 -15.17 13.72
CA VAL A 61 1.40 -16.08 13.97
C VAL A 61 1.27 -16.59 15.39
N ASN A 62 0.62 -17.75 15.50
CA ASN A 62 0.59 -18.48 16.75
C ASN A 62 1.97 -19.12 16.95
N MET A 63 2.78 -18.52 17.84
CA MET A 63 4.16 -18.95 18.11
C MET A 63 4.25 -20.24 18.96
N GLY A 64 3.14 -20.97 19.14
CA GLY A 64 3.14 -22.21 19.91
C GLY A 64 3.06 -21.97 21.42
N ARG A 65 2.08 -21.17 21.84
CA ARG A 65 1.44 -21.31 23.14
C ARG A 65 -0.06 -21.41 22.96
#